data_AF-A0A0J5GDZ7-F1
#
_entry.id   AF-A0A0J5GDZ7-F1
#
_cell.length_a   1.000
_cell.length_b   1.000
_cell.length_c   1.000
_cell.angle_alpha   90.00
_cell.angle_beta   90.00
_cell.angle_gamma   90.00
#
_symmetry.space_group_name_H-M   'P 1'
#
loop_
_entity.id
_entity.type
_entity.pdbx_description
1 polymer ?
#
loop_
_entity_poly.entity_id
_entity_poly.type
_entity_poly.pdbx_seq_one_letter_code
_entity_poly.pdbx_strand_id
1 'polypeptide(L)'
;MNDKDLNKVAALKISLPENNYGTWCNGVDGIGSAGKGRDGVLIPISYYLTDNTPAKRPEEIGQGWRYMTVLIRFAEVDGKLSLTQDDRCLGNPNKYKEIPSARKALSRCEGQ
;
A
#
# COMPACT_ATOMS: atom_id res chain seq x y z
N MET A 1 -6.42 5.81 22.99
CA MET A 1 -6.69 4.37 22.94
C MET A 1 -5.32 3.70 22.92
N ASN A 2 -4.93 3.02 23.99
CA ASN A 2 -3.59 2.43 24.10
C ASN A 2 -3.62 1.01 23.54
N ASP A 3 -2.89 0.77 22.44
CA ASP A 3 -2.73 -0.51 21.73
C ASP A 3 -2.09 -1.65 22.55
N LYS A 4 -1.90 -1.50 23.87
CA LYS A 4 -1.13 -2.43 24.70
C LYS A 4 -1.79 -3.80 24.91
N ASP A 5 -3.09 -3.88 24.65
CA ASP A 5 -3.89 -5.09 24.84
C ASP A 5 -4.21 -5.82 23.52
N LEU A 6 -3.70 -5.33 22.38
CA LEU A 6 -3.91 -5.96 21.08
C LEU A 6 -2.80 -6.97 20.77
N ASN A 7 -3.18 -8.23 20.59
CA ASN A 7 -2.28 -9.27 20.11
C ASN A 7 -2.13 -9.18 18.58
N LYS A 8 -0.90 -9.01 18.12
CA LYS A 8 -0.58 -9.04 16.69
C LYS A 8 -0.79 -10.45 16.12
N VAL A 9 -1.79 -10.60 15.25
CA VAL A 9 -2.14 -11.90 14.63
C VAL A 9 -1.45 -12.18 13.30
N ALA A 10 -1.12 -11.13 12.54
CA ALA A 10 -0.39 -11.21 11.28
C ALA A 10 0.32 -9.88 10.99
N ALA A 11 1.33 -9.92 10.12
CA ALA A 11 1.87 -8.72 9.50
C ALA A 11 2.37 -9.03 8.11
N LEU A 12 2.27 -8.03 7.25
CA LEU A 12 2.81 -8.04 5.91
C LEU A 12 3.77 -6.87 5.77
N LYS A 13 4.99 -7.16 5.28
CA LYS A 13 5.89 -6.12 4.78
C LYS A 13 5.45 -5.80 3.35
N ILE A 14 5.11 -4.55 3.10
CA ILE A 14 4.79 -4.10 1.74
C ILE A 14 6.03 -4.23 0.87
N SER A 15 5.89 -4.91 -0.26
CA SER A 15 6.94 -5.03 -1.27
C SER A 15 6.94 -3.78 -2.14
N LEU A 16 8.10 -3.16 -2.27
CA LEU A 16 8.34 -2.00 -3.12
C LEU A 16 9.59 -2.31 -3.97
N PRO A 17 9.44 -2.70 -5.25
CA PRO A 17 10.56 -3.08 -6.12
C PRO A 17 11.59 -1.95 -6.31
N GLU A 18 11.13 -0.70 -6.23
CA GLU A 18 12.00 0.47 -6.34
C GLU A 18 12.74 0.83 -5.04
N ASN A 19 12.59 0.03 -3.98
CA ASN A 19 13.30 0.18 -2.71
C ASN A 19 14.76 -0.32 -2.81
N ASN A 20 15.55 0.32 -3.69
CA ASN A 20 16.90 -0.15 -3.98
C ASN A 20 17.95 0.20 -2.91
N TYR A 21 17.65 1.08 -1.94
CA TYR A 21 18.59 1.46 -0.87
C TYR A 21 17.90 1.96 0.41
N GLY A 22 16.58 1.79 0.53
CA GLY A 22 15.78 2.24 1.66
C GLY A 22 14.57 3.06 1.26
N THR A 23 13.51 2.90 2.05
CA THR A 23 12.25 3.63 1.92
C THR A 23 11.85 4.10 3.30
N TRP A 24 11.30 5.30 3.37
CA TRP A 24 10.60 5.75 4.56
C TRP A 24 9.12 5.85 4.28
N CYS A 25 8.33 5.11 5.04
CA CYS A 25 6.88 5.20 4.98
C CYS A 25 6.42 6.41 5.78
N ASN A 26 5.73 7.33 5.13
CA ASN A 26 5.15 8.51 5.77
C ASN A 26 3.82 8.21 6.41
N GLY A 27 2.99 7.45 5.71
CA GLY A 27 1.66 7.20 6.18
C GLY A 27 0.89 6.20 5.35
N VAL A 28 -0.11 5.67 6.02
CA VAL A 28 -1.26 5.01 5.41
C VAL A 28 -2.36 6.06 5.38
N ASP A 29 -2.75 6.50 4.19
CA ASP A 29 -3.73 7.58 4.03
C ASP A 29 -5.17 7.06 4.19
N GLY A 30 -5.35 5.73 4.17
CA GLY A 30 -6.62 5.09 4.48
C GLY A 30 -6.61 3.57 4.32
N ILE A 31 -7.73 2.94 4.66
CA ILE A 31 -8.00 1.51 4.41
C ILE A 31 -9.45 1.41 3.92
N GLY A 32 -9.69 0.64 2.86
CA GLY A 32 -11.06 0.39 2.40
C GLY A 32 -11.18 -0.89 1.59
N SER A 33 -12.39 -1.41 1.44
CA SER A 33 -12.61 -2.66 0.69
C SER A 33 -12.15 -2.55 -0.77
N ALA A 34 -11.73 -3.67 -1.37
CA ALA A 34 -11.39 -3.74 -2.80
C ALA A 34 -12.61 -3.52 -3.73
N GLY A 35 -13.82 -3.58 -3.19
CA GLY A 35 -15.08 -3.36 -3.90
C GLY A 35 -16.05 -4.53 -3.68
N LYS A 36 -17.28 -4.40 -4.22
CA LYS A 36 -18.29 -5.45 -4.12
C LYS A 36 -17.81 -6.71 -4.84
N GLY A 37 -17.89 -7.86 -4.17
CA GLY A 37 -17.49 -9.15 -4.71
C GLY A 37 -15.98 -9.35 -4.86
N ARG A 38 -15.16 -8.46 -4.25
CA ARG A 38 -13.69 -8.56 -4.30
C ARG A 38 -13.13 -8.72 -2.90
N ASP A 39 -12.47 -9.85 -2.67
CA ASP A 39 -11.79 -10.11 -1.42
C ASP A 39 -10.49 -9.31 -1.33
N GLY A 40 -10.37 -8.55 -0.25
CA GLY A 40 -9.19 -7.74 0.04
C GLY A 40 -9.51 -6.30 0.43
N VAL A 41 -8.46 -5.61 0.87
CA VAL A 41 -8.48 -4.17 1.14
C VAL A 41 -7.48 -3.44 0.27
N LEU A 42 -7.82 -2.21 -0.06
CA LEU A 42 -6.96 -1.23 -0.69
C LEU A 42 -6.38 -0.32 0.39
N ILE A 43 -5.07 -0.16 0.35
CA ILE A 43 -4.32 0.66 1.30
C ILE A 43 -3.49 1.67 0.51
N PRO A 44 -3.91 2.94 0.44
CA PRO A 44 -3.08 4.01 -0.07
C PRO A 44 -1.96 4.32 0.91
N ILE A 45 -0.75 4.38 0.40
CA ILE A 45 0.46 4.68 1.15
C ILE A 45 1.19 5.86 0.53
N SER A 46 1.80 6.66 1.40
CA SER A 46 2.76 7.69 1.03
C SER A 46 4.14 7.34 1.55
N TYR A 47 5.17 7.48 0.70
CA TYR A 47 6.54 7.15 1.05
C TYR A 47 7.55 7.99 0.27
N TYR A 48 8.81 7.98 0.69
CA TYR A 48 9.94 8.50 -0.07
C TYR A 48 11.07 7.47 -0.15
N LEU A 49 11.85 7.51 -1.23
CA LEU A 49 13.08 6.72 -1.35
C LEU A 49 14.23 7.47 -0.68
N THR A 50 14.98 6.79 0.18
CA THR A 50 15.99 7.43 1.06
C THR A 50 17.32 7.72 0.34
N ASP A 51 17.47 7.26 -0.89
CA ASP A 51 18.61 7.56 -1.78
C ASP A 51 18.51 8.93 -2.46
N ASN A 52 17.38 9.63 -2.32
CA ASN A 52 17.22 10.97 -2.85
C ASN A 52 18.06 11.99 -2.06
N THR A 53 18.56 13.01 -2.76
CA THR A 53 19.27 14.14 -2.14
C THR A 53 18.37 14.81 -1.08
N PRO A 54 18.81 14.95 0.18
CA PRO A 54 18.04 15.67 1.19
C PRO A 54 17.70 17.10 0.76
N ALA A 55 16.52 17.57 1.15
CA ALA A 55 16.09 18.95 0.90
C ALA A 55 17.09 19.95 1.50
N LYS A 56 17.51 20.92 0.70
CA LYS A 56 18.42 22.02 1.08
C LYS A 56 17.68 23.33 1.32
N ARG A 57 16.45 23.45 0.80
CA ARG A 57 15.58 24.61 0.97
C ARG A 57 14.18 24.20 1.43
N PRO A 58 13.44 25.06 2.16
CA PRO A 58 12.09 24.76 2.60
C PRO A 58 11.14 24.35 1.47
N GLU A 59 11.29 24.94 0.27
CA GLU A 59 10.41 24.65 -0.88
C GLU A 59 10.65 23.24 -1.46
N GLU A 60 11.77 22.60 -1.13
CA GLU A 60 12.13 21.25 -1.57
C GLU A 60 11.52 20.17 -0.67
N ILE A 61 11.02 20.55 0.51
CA ILE A 61 10.39 19.63 1.45
C ILE A 61 9.15 19.01 0.79
N GLY A 62 9.18 17.69 0.65
CA GLY A 62 8.08 16.90 0.10
C GLY A 62 8.02 16.78 -1.42
N GLN A 63 8.94 17.36 -2.17
CA GLN A 63 8.96 17.18 -3.63
C GLN A 63 9.20 15.72 -4.08
N GLY A 64 9.76 14.88 -3.19
CA GLY A 64 10.03 13.46 -3.44
C GLY A 64 8.93 12.49 -2.97
N TRP A 65 7.77 12.98 -2.54
CA TRP A 65 6.68 12.12 -2.09
C TRP A 65 6.15 11.24 -3.21
N ARG A 66 6.05 9.95 -2.93
CA ARG A 66 5.43 8.95 -3.80
C ARG A 66 4.15 8.47 -3.15
N TYR A 67 3.16 8.22 -4.00
CA TYR A 67 1.85 7.73 -3.59
C TYR A 67 1.50 6.51 -4.43
N MET A 68 1.05 5.45 -3.77
CA MET A 68 0.49 4.28 -4.45
C MET A 68 -0.58 3.64 -3.59
N THR A 69 -1.40 2.79 -4.20
CA THR A 69 -2.37 1.96 -3.46
C THR A 69 -2.00 0.50 -3.65
N VAL A 70 -1.84 -0.23 -2.55
CA VAL A 70 -1.63 -1.68 -2.58
C VAL A 70 -2.95 -2.42 -2.36
N LEU A 71 -3.15 -3.54 -3.05
CA LEU A 71 -4.22 -4.48 -2.75
C LEU A 71 -3.68 -5.58 -1.85
N ILE A 72 -4.24 -5.70 -0.64
CA ILE A 72 -3.93 -6.78 0.28
C ILE A 72 -5.08 -7.77 0.31
N ARG A 73 -4.79 -9.03 -0.01
CA ARG A 73 -5.72 -10.15 0.09
C ARG A 73 -5.53 -10.88 1.41
N PHE A 74 -6.63 -11.45 1.87
CA PHE A 74 -6.71 -12.24 3.09
C PHE A 74 -7.05 -13.68 2.71
N ALA A 75 -6.42 -14.63 3.38
CA ALA A 75 -6.80 -16.03 3.31
C ALA A 75 -6.66 -16.65 4.70
N GLU A 76 -7.45 -17.68 4.98
CA GLU A 76 -7.18 -18.57 6.10
C GLU A 76 -6.36 -19.76 5.60
N VAL A 77 -5.25 -20.04 6.28
CA VAL A 77 -4.39 -21.20 6.00
C VAL A 77 -4.08 -21.86 7.35
N ASP A 78 -4.55 -23.09 7.53
CA ASP A 78 -4.35 -23.89 8.75
C ASP A 78 -4.76 -23.15 10.05
N GLY A 79 -5.94 -22.49 10.02
CA GLY A 79 -6.46 -21.73 11.15
C GLY A 79 -5.73 -20.41 11.43
N LYS A 80 -4.85 -19.96 10.51
CA LYS A 80 -4.11 -18.70 10.62
C LYS A 80 -4.45 -17.74 9.49
N LEU A 81 -4.49 -16.45 9.83
CA LEU A 81 -4.64 -15.39 8.84
C LEU A 81 -3.36 -15.22 8.01
N SER A 82 -3.48 -15.37 6.70
CA SER A 82 -2.46 -15.05 5.71
C SER A 82 -2.79 -13.71 5.04
N LEU A 83 -1.77 -12.88 4.88
CA LEU A 83 -1.85 -11.58 4.21
C LEU A 83 -0.93 -11.60 2.99
N THR A 84 -1.47 -11.28 1.82
CA THR A 84 -0.70 -11.26 0.57
C THR A 84 -0.93 -9.96 -0.18
N GLN A 85 0.15 -9.30 -0.60
CA GLN A 85 0.08 -8.19 -1.53
C GLN A 85 -0.16 -8.73 -2.96
N ASP A 86 -1.20 -8.25 -3.63
CA ASP A 86 -1.54 -8.63 -5.01
C ASP A 86 -1.29 -7.45 -5.95
N ASP A 87 -0.16 -7.51 -6.65
CA ASP A 87 0.28 -6.47 -7.56
C ASP A 87 -0.15 -6.71 -9.03
N ARG A 88 -0.81 -7.83 -9.33
CA ARG A 88 -1.07 -8.28 -10.72
C ARG A 88 -1.89 -7.26 -11.53
N CYS A 89 -2.88 -6.64 -10.88
CA CYS A 89 -3.81 -5.72 -11.55
C CYS A 89 -3.40 -4.25 -11.42
N LEU A 90 -3.01 -3.81 -10.22
CA LEU A 90 -2.68 -2.40 -9.99
C LEU A 90 -1.26 -2.06 -10.44
N GLY A 91 -0.38 -3.05 -10.52
CA GLY A 91 1.05 -2.86 -10.72
C GLY A 91 1.76 -2.39 -9.44
N ASN A 92 3.08 -2.52 -9.45
CA ASN A 92 3.94 -2.13 -8.33
C ASN A 92 5.30 -1.59 -8.84
N PRO A 93 5.59 -0.30 -8.66
CA PRO A 93 4.71 0.72 -8.09
C PRO A 93 3.54 1.09 -9.01
N ASN A 94 2.50 1.70 -8.44
CA ASN A 94 1.42 2.37 -9.19
C ASN A 94 1.24 3.80 -8.70
N LYS A 95 0.40 4.59 -9.37
CA LYS A 95 0.19 6.02 -9.07
C LYS A 95 -1.19 6.32 -8.45
N TYR A 96 -1.91 5.30 -8.00
CA TYR A 96 -3.22 5.50 -7.42
C TYR A 96 -3.06 6.01 -5.99
N LYS A 97 -3.33 7.30 -5.78
CA LYS A 97 -3.32 7.91 -4.45
C LYS A 97 -4.62 7.65 -3.65
N GLU A 98 -5.72 7.39 -4.35
CA GLU A 98 -7.05 7.34 -3.76
C GLU A 98 -7.72 5.98 -4.01
N ILE A 99 -8.41 5.46 -2.98
CA ILE A 99 -9.14 4.18 -3.04
C ILE A 99 -10.12 4.12 -4.24
N PRO A 100 -10.96 5.14 -4.52
CA PRO A 100 -11.88 5.09 -5.66
C PRO A 100 -11.16 4.92 -7.00
N SER A 101 -10.00 5.55 -7.19
CA SER A 101 -9.21 5.43 -8.41
C SER A 101 -8.64 4.02 -8.58
N ALA A 102 -8.12 3.43 -7.49
CA ALA A 102 -7.65 2.05 -7.50
C ALA A 102 -8.78 1.05 -7.75
N ARG A 103 -9.97 1.24 -7.16
CA ARG A 103 -11.16 0.40 -7.43
C ARG A 103 -11.56 0.43 -8.91
N LYS A 104 -11.56 1.60 -9.53
CA LYS A 104 -11.86 1.77 -10.96
C LYS A 104 -10.85 1.04 -11.85
N ALA A 105 -9.57 1.01 -11.44
CA ALA A 105 -8.55 0.24 -12.14
C ALA A 105 -8.75 -1.28 -11.96
N LEU A 106 -8.99 -1.75 -10.73
CA LEU A 106 -9.30 -3.15 -10.45
C LEU A 106 -10.48 -3.67 -11.28
N SER A 107 -11.56 -2.89 -11.40
CA SER A 107 -12.73 -3.31 -12.19
C SER A 107 -12.46 -3.50 -13.68
N ARG A 108 -11.37 -2.92 -14.20
CA ARG A 108 -10.97 -3.09 -15.61
C ARG A 108 -10.08 -4.31 -15.81
N CYS A 109 -9.36 -4.73 -14.76
CA CYS A 109 -8.47 -5.88 -14.81
C CYS A 109 -9.22 -7.21 -14.98
N GLU A 110 -10.43 -7.31 -14.42
CA GLU A 110 -11.28 -8.50 -14.50
C GLU A 110 -12.06 -8.63 -15.82
N GLY A 111 -11.89 -7.66 -16.74
CA GLY A 111 -12.42 -7.74 -18.11
C GLY A 111 -11.46 -8.42 -19.11
N GLN A 112 -10.39 -9.04 -18.61
CA GLN A 112 -9.35 -9.80 -19.33
C GLN A 112 -9.27 -11.21 -18.75
#